data_AF-A0A7X6I1X8-F1
#
_entry.id   AF-A0A7X6I1X8-F1
#
_cell.length_a   1.000
_cell.length_b   1.000
_cell.length_c   1.000
_cell.angle_alpha   90.00
_cell.angle_beta   90.00
_cell.angle_gamma   90.00
#
_symmetry.space_group_name_H-M   'P 1'
#
loop_
_entity.id
_entity.type
_entity.pdbx_description
1 polymer ?
#
loop_
_entity_poly.entity_id
_entity_poly.type
_entity_poly.pdbx_seq_one_letter_code
_entity_poly.pdbx_strand_id
1 'polypeptide(L)'
;MEARFNFMTRPGYKKIIADYQNGLKSIISKNKMSVKEVVINEEVNELIKNTHLSVQQFVKSEKELLNNEMTSIRESYKRSKSVYSNPQEEILRRQDFDLELSAMRDDDVMAFLSDKERTPSEYELRKIASLDKFSSGTQARVTSHLNLLKRPYEQDSRYQKLNASLVQLEIIDKPSVRSLLLYFPSGDNQTSNISLTSLNTMQNNLYELGKEFDRVNEALNSLSEVEIRETPKKERTQLSSITEKTKQREYNNFDSRAIEGSPDYDITHRFKYLKERYDDKTSDRFDILKDGYDIQEHYKYLEEQHDKRMKYDSEFKEQYEATVKEVTESED
;
A
#
# COMPACT_ATOMS: atom_id res chain seq x y z
N MET A 1 9.12 -4.35 -20.81
CA MET A 1 8.71 -3.10 -21.48
C MET A 1 7.65 -2.48 -20.59
N GLU A 2 7.92 -1.34 -19.95
CA GLU A 2 6.94 -0.70 -19.05
C GLU A 2 5.89 0.04 -19.89
N ALA A 3 4.61 -0.34 -19.76
CA ALA A 3 3.53 0.35 -20.43
C ALA A 3 3.49 1.82 -19.99
N ARG A 4 3.45 2.76 -20.95
CA ARG A 4 3.39 4.22 -20.69
C ARG A 4 2.21 4.64 -19.81
N PHE A 5 1.20 3.78 -19.65
CA PHE A 5 0.07 3.97 -18.74
C PHE A 5 -0.34 2.66 -18.08
N ASN A 6 0.11 2.46 -16.83
CA ASN A 6 -0.14 1.23 -16.06
C ASN A 6 -1.61 1.02 -15.68
N PHE A 7 -2.47 2.05 -15.78
CA PHE A 7 -3.89 1.89 -15.48
C PHE A 7 -4.66 1.16 -16.60
N MET A 8 -4.17 1.17 -17.85
CA MET A 8 -4.91 0.58 -18.99
C MET A 8 -5.01 -0.94 -18.90
N THR A 9 -4.05 -1.56 -18.20
CA THR A 9 -4.02 -3.01 -17.92
C THR A 9 -4.90 -3.40 -16.73
N ARG A 10 -5.50 -2.43 -16.02
CA ARG A 10 -6.38 -2.72 -14.89
C ARG A 10 -7.68 -3.37 -15.36
N PRO A 11 -8.22 -4.38 -14.64
CA PRO A 11 -9.47 -5.05 -15.01
C PRO A 11 -10.65 -4.09 -15.22
N GLY A 12 -10.73 -3.04 -14.39
CA GLY A 12 -11.78 -2.02 -14.49
C GLY A 12 -11.75 -1.28 -15.83
N TYR A 13 -10.57 -0.88 -16.31
CA TYR A 13 -10.44 -0.19 -17.59
C TYR A 13 -10.68 -1.12 -18.78
N LYS A 14 -10.17 -2.36 -18.71
CA LYS A 14 -10.41 -3.39 -19.73
C LYS A 14 -11.91 -3.66 -19.92
N LYS A 15 -12.69 -3.67 -18.83
CA LYS A 15 -14.14 -3.83 -18.88
C LYS A 15 -14.82 -2.70 -19.66
N ILE A 16 -14.41 -1.44 -19.43
CA ILE A 16 -14.95 -0.28 -20.16
C ILE A 16 -14.73 -0.44 -21.67
N ILE A 17 -13.53 -0.87 -22.06
CA ILE A 17 -13.20 -1.11 -23.48
C ILE A 17 -14.07 -2.24 -24.06
N ALA A 18 -14.27 -3.33 -23.32
CA ALA A 18 -15.11 -4.44 -23.74
C ALA A 18 -16.59 -4.03 -23.89
N ASP A 19 -17.11 -3.24 -22.95
CA ASP A 19 -18.48 -2.70 -23.00
C ASP A 19 -18.65 -1.77 -24.22
N TYR A 20 -17.64 -0.95 -24.52
CA TYR A 20 -17.61 -0.12 -25.73
C TYR A 20 -17.60 -0.95 -27.03
N GLN A 21 -16.78 -2.00 -27.10
CA GLN A 21 -16.74 -2.93 -28.23
C GLN A 21 -18.10 -3.61 -28.47
N ASN A 22 -18.77 -4.03 -27.40
CA ASN A 22 -20.10 -4.63 -27.48
C ASN A 22 -21.14 -3.64 -28.00
N GLY A 23 -21.07 -2.37 -27.57
CA GLY A 23 -21.91 -1.30 -28.12
C GLY A 23 -21.69 -1.09 -29.62
N LEU A 24 -20.42 -1.03 -30.07
CA LEU A 24 -20.08 -0.94 -31.49
C LEU A 24 -20.66 -2.12 -32.30
N LYS A 25 -20.55 -3.35 -31.77
CA LYS A 25 -21.12 -4.54 -32.40
C LYS A 25 -22.64 -4.44 -32.56
N SER A 26 -23.33 -3.91 -31.56
CA SER A 26 -24.78 -3.66 -31.60
C SER A 26 -25.14 -2.66 -32.70
N ILE A 27 -24.44 -1.53 -32.76
CA ILE A 27 -24.63 -0.47 -33.77
C ILE A 27 -24.40 -1.02 -35.19
N ILE A 28 -23.32 -1.81 -35.39
CA ILE A 28 -23.04 -2.47 -36.68
C ILE A 28 -24.18 -3.42 -37.05
N SER A 29 -24.69 -4.21 -36.10
CA SER A 29 -25.80 -5.14 -36.34
C SER A 29 -27.08 -4.39 -36.75
N LYS A 30 -27.42 -3.30 -36.06
CA LYS A 30 -28.61 -2.50 -36.38
C LYS A 30 -28.50 -1.81 -37.74
N ASN A 31 -27.32 -1.32 -38.10
CA ASN A 31 -27.05 -0.79 -39.45
C ASN A 31 -27.24 -1.88 -40.53
N LYS A 32 -26.73 -3.10 -40.32
CA LYS A 32 -26.92 -4.22 -41.25
C LYS A 32 -28.39 -4.65 -41.40
N MET A 33 -29.19 -4.46 -40.36
CA MET A 33 -30.63 -4.76 -40.36
C MET A 33 -31.49 -3.61 -40.91
N SER A 34 -30.87 -2.51 -41.41
CA SER A 34 -31.58 -1.33 -41.91
C SER A 34 -32.57 -0.74 -40.90
N VAL A 35 -32.21 -0.78 -39.61
CA VAL A 35 -33.00 -0.14 -38.53
C VAL A 35 -33.07 1.37 -38.76
N LYS A 36 -34.17 2.01 -38.34
CA LYS A 36 -34.34 3.47 -38.45
C LYS A 36 -33.19 4.22 -37.79
N GLU A 37 -32.69 5.24 -38.47
CA GLU A 37 -31.57 6.08 -38.03
C GLU A 37 -31.76 6.67 -36.62
N VAL A 38 -32.99 7.04 -36.25
CA VAL A 38 -33.31 7.56 -34.90
C VAL A 38 -32.92 6.57 -33.80
N VAL A 39 -33.17 5.28 -34.00
CA VAL A 39 -32.84 4.23 -33.02
C VAL A 39 -31.33 4.01 -32.93
N ILE A 40 -30.62 4.16 -34.05
CA ILE A 40 -29.16 4.09 -34.10
C ILE A 40 -28.56 5.30 -33.36
N ASN A 41 -29.09 6.50 -33.59
CA ASN A 41 -28.68 7.73 -32.91
C ASN A 41 -28.87 7.65 -31.40
N GLU A 42 -29.99 7.11 -30.94
CA GLU A 42 -30.25 6.90 -29.50
C GLU A 42 -29.20 5.97 -28.88
N GLU A 43 -28.93 4.82 -29.52
CA GLU A 43 -27.94 3.87 -29.01
C GLU A 43 -26.51 4.42 -29.04
N VAL A 44 -26.14 5.19 -30.07
CA VAL A 44 -24.85 5.89 -30.16
C VAL A 44 -24.69 6.87 -28.99
N ASN A 45 -25.72 7.68 -28.73
CA ASN A 45 -25.71 8.64 -27.62
C ASN A 45 -25.63 7.94 -26.25
N GLU A 46 -26.38 6.84 -26.07
CA GLU A 46 -26.30 6.02 -24.85
C GLU A 46 -24.93 5.40 -24.67
N LEU A 47 -24.33 4.84 -25.73
CA LEU A 47 -23.00 4.26 -25.68
C LEU A 47 -21.94 5.28 -25.28
N ILE A 48 -21.96 6.47 -25.88
CA ILE A 48 -21.05 7.58 -25.55
C ILE A 48 -21.22 7.97 -24.08
N LYS A 49 -22.47 8.18 -23.64
CA LYS A 49 -22.79 8.59 -22.26
C LYS A 49 -22.34 7.56 -21.24
N ASN A 50 -22.68 6.28 -21.47
CA ASN A 50 -22.34 5.19 -20.56
C ASN A 50 -20.82 5.00 -20.47
N THR A 51 -20.13 5.01 -21.60
CA THR A 51 -18.67 4.91 -21.65
C THR A 51 -18.01 6.06 -20.88
N HIS A 52 -18.51 7.28 -21.05
CA HIS A 52 -18.01 8.44 -20.31
C HIS A 52 -18.19 8.28 -18.79
N LEU A 53 -19.38 7.89 -18.34
CA LEU A 53 -19.66 7.65 -16.93
C LEU A 53 -18.78 6.54 -16.34
N SER A 54 -18.56 5.46 -17.06
CA SER A 54 -17.70 4.36 -16.60
C SER A 54 -16.24 4.79 -16.47
N VAL A 55 -15.71 5.58 -17.41
CA VAL A 55 -14.35 6.16 -17.29
C VAL A 55 -14.26 7.09 -16.08
N GLN A 56 -15.26 7.94 -15.85
CA GLN A 56 -15.31 8.83 -14.68
C GLN A 56 -15.27 8.04 -13.37
N GLN A 57 -16.12 7.01 -13.26
CA GLN A 57 -16.22 6.17 -12.08
C GLN A 57 -14.91 5.41 -11.82
N PHE A 58 -14.31 4.84 -12.87
CA PHE A 58 -13.01 4.17 -12.77
C PHE A 58 -11.89 5.10 -12.29
N VAL A 59 -11.75 6.29 -12.89
CA VAL A 59 -10.74 7.26 -12.48
C VAL A 59 -10.96 7.67 -11.02
N LYS A 60 -12.21 7.88 -10.60
CA LYS A 60 -12.55 8.23 -9.22
C LYS A 60 -12.16 7.10 -8.25
N SER A 61 -12.55 5.86 -8.53
CA SER A 61 -12.26 4.72 -7.65
C SER A 61 -10.77 4.44 -7.54
N GLU A 62 -10.03 4.54 -8.65
CA GLU A 62 -8.57 4.35 -8.64
C GLU A 62 -7.86 5.48 -7.88
N LYS A 63 -8.30 6.73 -8.04
CA LYS A 63 -7.77 7.85 -7.24
C LYS A 63 -8.00 7.64 -5.75
N GLU A 64 -9.20 7.20 -5.36
CA GLU A 64 -9.51 6.90 -3.96
C GLU A 64 -8.60 5.77 -3.42
N LEU A 65 -8.43 4.68 -4.18
CA LEU A 65 -7.55 3.58 -3.80
C LEU A 65 -6.09 4.03 -3.63
N LEU A 66 -5.53 4.73 -4.61
CA LEU A 66 -4.15 5.23 -4.56
C LEU A 66 -3.96 6.21 -3.39
N ASN A 67 -4.90 7.12 -3.16
CA ASN A 67 -4.83 8.06 -2.04
C ASN A 67 -4.91 7.35 -0.68
N ASN A 68 -5.73 6.30 -0.56
CA ASN A 68 -5.81 5.50 0.65
C ASN A 68 -4.49 4.77 0.91
N GLU A 69 -3.88 4.17 -0.11
CA GLU A 69 -2.56 3.53 0.02
C GLU A 69 -1.47 4.56 0.40
N MET A 70 -1.43 5.71 -0.27
CA MET A 70 -0.49 6.78 0.05
C MET A 70 -0.70 7.31 1.47
N THR A 71 -1.94 7.40 1.94
CA THR A 71 -2.27 7.82 3.31
C THR A 71 -1.82 6.77 4.33
N SER A 72 -2.03 5.48 4.05
CA SER A 72 -1.52 4.39 4.88
C SER A 72 0.01 4.44 5.00
N ILE A 73 0.72 4.70 3.91
CA ILE A 73 2.18 4.90 3.96
C ILE A 73 2.52 6.11 4.84
N ARG A 74 1.90 7.28 4.60
CA ARG A 74 2.12 8.49 5.42
C ARG A 74 1.89 8.21 6.91
N GLU A 75 0.83 7.48 7.24
CA GLU A 75 0.52 7.10 8.62
C GLU A 75 1.55 6.14 9.20
N SER A 76 2.03 5.15 8.44
CA SER A 76 3.07 4.24 8.89
C SER A 76 4.36 4.99 9.28
N TYR A 77 4.76 5.98 8.50
CA TYR A 77 5.91 6.83 8.80
C TYR A 77 5.66 7.80 9.96
N LYS A 78 4.41 8.25 10.17
CA LYS A 78 4.04 9.04 11.37
C LYS A 78 4.10 8.19 12.64
N ARG A 79 3.60 6.95 12.57
CA ARG A 79 3.61 5.98 13.67
C ARG A 79 5.02 5.47 13.97
N SER A 80 5.89 5.42 12.97
CA SER A 80 7.30 5.02 13.12
C SER A 80 8.22 6.16 13.59
N LYS A 81 7.70 7.37 13.91
CA LYS A 81 8.51 8.38 14.59
C LYS A 81 8.97 7.79 15.92
N SER A 82 10.24 7.43 15.96
CA SER A 82 10.83 6.60 17.01
C SER A 82 10.61 7.21 18.39
N VAL A 83 9.88 6.48 19.24
CA VAL A 83 10.18 6.49 20.66
C VAL A 83 11.57 5.86 20.78
N TYR A 84 12.52 6.60 21.32
CA TYR A 84 13.88 6.10 21.51
C TYR A 84 13.83 4.81 22.33
N SER A 85 14.44 3.75 21.81
CA SER A 85 14.50 2.44 22.48
C SER A 85 15.15 2.52 23.86
N ASN A 86 16.06 3.47 24.05
CA ASN A 86 16.67 3.81 25.33
C ASN A 86 16.75 5.34 25.50
N PRO A 87 15.88 5.95 26.31
CA PRO A 87 15.88 7.40 26.55
C PRO A 87 17.20 7.93 27.14
N GLN A 88 17.94 7.13 27.90
CA GLN A 88 19.19 7.54 28.54
C GLN A 88 20.33 7.64 27.52
N GLU A 89 20.42 6.65 26.63
CA GLU A 89 21.40 6.64 25.54
C GLU A 89 21.17 7.82 24.59
N GLU A 90 19.91 8.17 24.32
CA GLU A 90 19.59 9.35 23.52
C GLU A 90 20.03 10.66 24.18
N ILE A 91 19.83 10.81 25.49
CA ILE A 91 20.28 12.02 26.20
C ILE A 91 21.80 12.17 26.12
N LEU A 92 22.54 11.07 26.30
CA LEU A 92 24.00 11.09 26.19
C LEU A 92 24.44 11.46 24.77
N ARG A 93 23.84 10.85 23.73
CA ARG A 93 24.13 11.21 22.33
C ARG A 93 23.88 12.67 22.03
N ARG A 94 22.82 13.27 22.57
CA ARG A 94 22.53 14.71 22.40
C ARG A 94 23.56 15.59 23.09
N GLN A 95 24.02 15.20 24.27
CA GLN A 95 25.07 15.92 25.01
C GLN A 95 26.41 15.86 24.29
N ASP A 96 26.79 14.67 23.82
CA ASP A 96 28.00 14.46 23.03
C ASP A 96 27.96 15.29 21.75
N PHE A 97 26.83 15.28 21.04
CA PHE A 97 26.66 16.10 19.85
C PHE A 97 26.72 17.61 20.14
N ASP A 98 26.10 18.09 21.22
CA ASP A 98 26.17 19.51 21.60
C ASP A 98 27.62 19.95 21.87
N LEU A 99 28.43 19.07 22.46
CA LEU A 99 29.87 19.30 22.66
C LEU A 99 30.61 19.31 21.33
N GLU A 100 30.40 18.32 20.46
CA GLU A 100 31.01 18.25 19.12
C GLU A 100 30.67 19.48 18.28
N LEU A 101 29.39 19.87 18.25
CA LEU A 101 28.88 20.99 17.46
C LEU A 101 29.51 22.32 17.86
N SER A 102 29.89 22.48 19.12
CA SER A 102 30.58 23.69 19.60
C SER A 102 31.90 23.91 18.84
N ALA A 103 32.61 22.84 18.51
CA ALA A 103 33.89 22.85 17.80
C ALA A 103 33.75 22.72 16.27
N MET A 104 32.62 22.23 15.76
CA MET A 104 32.38 22.07 14.32
C MET A 104 32.44 23.40 13.55
N ARG A 105 33.09 23.33 12.38
CA ARG A 105 33.11 24.35 11.32
C ARG A 105 32.15 23.96 10.19
N ASP A 106 31.95 24.86 9.22
CA ASP A 106 31.08 24.62 8.06
C ASP A 106 31.41 23.32 7.32
N ASP A 107 32.69 23.06 7.04
CA ASP A 107 33.11 21.86 6.33
C ASP A 107 32.80 20.57 7.12
N ASP A 108 32.90 20.62 8.44
CA ASP A 108 32.60 19.48 9.32
C ASP A 108 31.10 19.16 9.31
N VAL A 109 30.25 20.20 9.36
CA VAL A 109 28.79 20.04 9.22
C VAL A 109 28.44 19.48 7.86
N MET A 110 29.10 19.95 6.80
CA MET A 110 28.85 19.46 5.44
C MET A 110 29.28 18.00 5.26
N ALA A 111 30.38 17.60 5.89
CA ALA A 111 30.81 16.20 5.96
C ALA A 111 29.79 15.35 6.73
N PHE A 112 29.35 15.82 7.90
CA PHE A 112 28.32 15.18 8.72
C PHE A 112 26.99 14.95 7.96
N LEU A 113 26.53 15.95 7.19
CA LEU A 113 25.30 15.83 6.39
C LEU A 113 25.45 14.91 5.17
N SER A 114 26.68 14.71 4.68
CA SER A 114 26.97 13.91 3.48
C SER A 114 27.39 12.47 3.81
N ASP A 115 27.52 12.16 5.10
CA ASP A 115 27.86 10.82 5.57
C ASP A 115 26.75 9.83 5.22
N LYS A 116 27.14 8.69 4.63
CA LYS A 116 26.20 7.63 4.23
C LYS A 116 25.98 6.61 5.35
N GLU A 117 26.87 6.57 6.34
CA GLU A 117 26.79 5.64 7.46
C GLU A 117 25.99 6.22 8.64
N ARG A 118 25.83 7.54 8.69
CA ARG A 118 25.08 8.26 9.72
C ARG A 118 23.89 9.00 9.12
N THR A 119 22.70 8.79 9.69
CA THR A 119 21.52 9.62 9.39
C THR A 119 21.37 10.68 10.49
N PRO A 120 21.49 11.98 10.18
CA PRO A 120 21.27 13.04 11.17
C PRO A 120 19.86 12.98 11.75
N SER A 121 19.77 13.09 13.07
CA SER A 121 18.50 13.19 13.79
C SER A 121 17.87 14.59 13.64
N GLU A 122 16.56 14.67 13.92
CA GLU A 122 15.85 15.96 13.90
C GLU A 122 16.42 16.95 14.92
N TYR A 123 16.89 16.46 16.08
CA TYR A 123 17.52 17.29 17.11
C TYR A 123 18.83 17.91 16.60
N GLU A 124 19.74 17.08 16.08
CA GLU A 124 21.05 17.52 15.59
C GLU A 124 20.90 18.58 14.49
N LEU A 125 20.01 18.33 13.51
CA LEU A 125 19.75 19.26 12.43
C LEU A 125 19.13 20.57 12.91
N ARG A 126 18.16 20.53 13.85
CA ARG A 126 17.58 21.75 14.43
C ARG A 126 18.60 22.56 15.21
N LYS A 127 19.52 21.89 15.92
CA LYS A 127 20.58 22.55 16.67
C LYS A 127 21.56 23.25 15.73
N ILE A 128 22.00 22.59 14.66
CA ILE A 128 22.83 23.22 13.62
C ILE A 128 22.08 24.43 13.01
N ALA A 129 20.81 24.25 12.66
CA ALA A 129 20.00 25.32 12.06
C ALA A 129 19.82 26.54 12.97
N SER A 130 19.86 26.36 14.29
CA SER A 130 19.70 27.43 15.28
C SER A 130 20.95 28.29 15.49
N LEU A 131 22.10 27.88 14.94
CA LEU A 131 23.37 28.59 15.12
C LEU A 131 23.68 29.48 13.92
N ASP A 132 23.76 30.78 14.16
CA ASP A 132 24.06 31.80 13.13
C ASP A 132 25.53 31.81 12.68
N LYS A 133 26.39 30.93 13.25
CA LYS A 133 27.82 30.85 12.90
C LYS A 133 28.11 30.17 11.56
N PHE A 134 27.13 29.46 10.98
CA PHE A 134 27.31 28.69 9.75
C PHE A 134 26.89 29.48 8.51
N SER A 135 27.51 29.20 7.36
CA SER A 135 27.18 29.89 6.10
C SER A 135 25.76 29.59 5.61
N SER A 136 25.24 30.46 4.74
CA SER A 136 23.94 30.28 4.10
C SER A 136 23.83 28.98 3.28
N GLY A 137 24.93 28.52 2.69
CA GLY A 137 24.98 27.25 1.95
C GLY A 137 24.77 26.05 2.88
N THR A 138 25.47 26.04 4.02
CA THR A 138 25.30 25.02 5.06
C THR A 138 23.88 25.04 5.62
N GLN A 139 23.35 26.22 5.94
CA GLN A 139 21.98 26.40 6.43
C GLN A 139 20.90 25.90 5.44
N ALA A 140 21.09 26.17 4.15
CA ALA A 140 20.18 25.66 3.10
C ALA A 140 20.19 24.13 3.04
N ARG A 141 21.35 23.49 3.19
CA ARG A 141 21.49 22.03 3.18
C ARG A 141 20.85 21.39 4.41
N VAL A 142 21.08 21.94 5.60
CA VAL A 142 20.42 21.52 6.85
C VAL A 142 18.90 21.61 6.71
N THR A 143 18.40 22.70 6.13
CA THR A 143 16.97 22.90 5.89
C THR A 143 16.40 21.85 4.92
N SER A 144 17.16 21.49 3.87
CA SER A 144 16.78 20.40 2.96
C SER A 144 16.66 19.06 3.70
N HIS A 145 17.63 18.68 4.52
CA HIS A 145 17.56 17.47 5.35
C HIS A 145 16.41 17.50 6.36
N LEU A 146 16.14 18.65 6.99
CA LEU A 146 14.99 18.81 7.88
C LEU A 146 13.67 18.59 7.13
N ASN A 147 13.55 19.06 5.89
CA ASN A 147 12.36 18.82 5.08
C ASN A 147 12.20 17.35 4.71
N LEU A 148 13.30 16.64 4.44
CA LEU A 148 13.28 15.19 4.23
C LEU A 148 12.80 14.44 5.49
N LEU A 149 13.28 14.81 6.68
CA LEU A 149 12.81 14.23 7.95
C LEU A 149 11.35 14.56 8.27
N LYS A 150 10.83 15.71 7.82
CA LYS A 150 9.41 16.05 7.99
C LYS A 150 8.50 15.20 7.10
N ARG A 151 9.01 14.72 5.96
CA ARG A 151 8.25 13.96 4.96
C ARG A 151 9.03 12.72 4.46
N PRO A 152 9.41 11.81 5.36
CA PRO A 152 10.26 10.66 5.01
C PRO A 152 9.57 9.73 4.00
N TYR A 153 8.23 9.68 4.03
CA TYR A 153 7.42 8.93 3.08
C TYR A 153 7.59 9.37 1.62
N GLU A 154 8.05 10.60 1.33
CA GLU A 154 8.28 11.05 -0.06
C GLU A 154 9.49 10.35 -0.71
N GLN A 155 10.38 9.78 0.10
CA GLN A 155 11.53 8.99 -0.36
C GLN A 155 11.20 7.49 -0.51
N ASP A 156 10.01 7.07 -0.06
CA ASP A 156 9.57 5.68 -0.19
C ASP A 156 9.31 5.32 -1.67
N SER A 157 9.97 4.28 -2.16
CA SER A 157 9.86 3.87 -3.58
C SER A 157 8.43 3.52 -3.98
N ARG A 158 7.64 2.94 -3.06
CA ARG A 158 6.25 2.59 -3.31
C ARG A 158 5.40 3.86 -3.34
N TYR A 159 5.63 4.80 -2.42
CA TYR A 159 4.95 6.11 -2.45
C TYR A 159 5.22 6.85 -3.77
N GLN A 160 6.46 6.85 -4.26
CA GLN A 160 6.82 7.46 -5.55
C GLN A 160 6.10 6.80 -6.74
N LYS A 161 6.03 5.46 -6.76
CA LYS A 161 5.27 4.71 -7.79
C LYS A 161 3.77 5.03 -7.75
N LEU A 162 3.18 5.11 -6.55
CA LEU A 162 1.78 5.48 -6.37
C LEU A 162 1.52 6.92 -6.82
N ASN A 163 2.40 7.85 -6.45
CA ASN A 163 2.31 9.25 -6.86
C ASN A 163 2.42 9.40 -8.39
N ALA A 164 3.36 8.69 -9.04
CA ALA A 164 3.46 8.67 -10.49
C ALA A 164 2.18 8.13 -11.16
N SER A 165 1.57 7.09 -10.57
CA SER A 165 0.30 6.54 -11.05
C SER A 165 -0.87 7.53 -10.90
N LEU A 166 -0.89 8.29 -9.80
CA LEU A 166 -1.89 9.34 -9.56
C LEU A 166 -1.78 10.48 -10.59
N VAL A 167 -0.56 10.93 -10.88
CA VAL A 167 -0.29 11.93 -11.93
C VAL A 167 -0.77 11.44 -13.30
N GLN A 168 -0.58 10.15 -13.62
CA GLN A 168 -1.12 9.57 -14.86
C GLN A 168 -2.65 9.63 -14.91
N LEU A 169 -3.35 9.34 -13.79
CA LEU A 169 -4.81 9.44 -13.72
C LEU A 169 -5.32 10.89 -13.82
N GLU A 170 -4.57 11.86 -13.31
CA GLU A 170 -4.92 13.29 -13.42
C GLU A 170 -4.95 13.78 -14.86
N ILE A 171 -4.12 13.22 -15.75
CA ILE A 171 -4.14 13.56 -17.17
C ILE A 171 -5.49 13.21 -17.80
N ILE A 172 -6.08 12.07 -17.43
CA ILE A 172 -7.37 11.58 -17.92
C ILE A 172 -8.54 12.34 -17.29
N ASP A 173 -8.39 12.73 -16.03
CA ASP A 173 -9.42 13.44 -15.27
C ASP A 173 -9.71 14.84 -15.83
N LYS A 174 -8.83 15.39 -16.68
CA LYS A 174 -9.02 16.68 -17.34
C LYS A 174 -10.29 16.63 -18.21
N PRO A 175 -11.24 17.59 -18.06
CA PRO A 175 -12.50 17.59 -18.80
C PRO A 175 -12.34 17.50 -20.32
N SER A 176 -11.32 18.16 -20.88
CA SER A 176 -11.00 18.14 -22.31
C SER A 176 -10.45 16.80 -22.82
N VAL A 177 -9.94 15.95 -21.93
CA VAL A 177 -9.43 14.61 -22.26
C VAL A 177 -10.51 13.57 -22.02
N ARG A 178 -11.25 13.73 -20.93
CA ARG A 178 -12.31 12.83 -20.44
C ARG A 178 -13.49 12.69 -21.40
N SER A 179 -13.86 13.75 -22.10
CA SER A 179 -14.96 13.75 -23.07
C SER A 179 -14.56 13.24 -24.46
N LEU A 180 -13.25 13.11 -24.72
CA LEU A 180 -12.74 13.04 -26.07
C LEU A 180 -11.84 11.83 -26.34
N LEU A 181 -11.40 11.03 -25.36
CA LEU A 181 -10.37 10.03 -25.62
C LEU A 181 -10.54 8.76 -24.76
N LEU A 182 -10.83 7.62 -25.41
CA LEU A 182 -10.46 6.29 -24.89
C LEU A 182 -9.00 6.02 -25.29
N TYR A 183 -8.19 5.52 -24.36
CA TYR A 183 -6.79 5.21 -24.59
C TYR A 183 -6.62 3.71 -24.86
N PHE A 184 -5.93 3.37 -25.94
CA PHE A 184 -5.61 2.00 -26.31
C PHE A 184 -4.10 1.84 -26.40
N PRO A 185 -3.51 0.81 -25.79
CA PRO A 185 -2.19 0.37 -26.24
C PRO A 185 -2.30 -0.14 -27.68
N SER A 186 -1.40 0.30 -28.55
CA SER A 186 -1.16 -0.29 -29.87
C SER A 186 0.24 -0.89 -29.89
N GLY A 187 0.51 -1.78 -30.85
CA GLY A 187 1.86 -2.33 -31.08
C GLY A 187 2.92 -1.21 -31.13
N ASP A 188 4.12 -1.51 -30.65
CA ASP A 188 5.27 -0.59 -30.53
C ASP A 188 5.14 0.56 -29.52
N ASN A 189 4.61 0.32 -28.31
CA ASN A 189 4.55 1.31 -27.21
C ASN A 189 3.79 2.60 -27.53
N GLN A 190 2.94 2.59 -28.55
CA GLN A 190 2.11 3.72 -28.91
C GLN A 190 0.77 3.64 -28.18
N THR A 191 0.25 4.80 -27.79
CA THR A 191 -1.12 4.91 -27.28
C THR A 191 -1.96 5.55 -28.37
N SER A 192 -2.94 4.79 -28.85
CA SER A 192 -3.91 5.29 -29.81
C SER A 192 -5.13 5.80 -29.06
N ASN A 193 -5.65 6.96 -29.44
CA ASN A 193 -6.82 7.54 -28.80
C ASN A 193 -8.06 7.41 -29.70
N ILE A 194 -9.23 7.14 -29.12
CA ILE A 194 -10.52 7.19 -29.83
C ILE A 194 -11.36 8.33 -29.29
N SER A 195 -11.84 9.16 -30.20
CA SER A 195 -12.84 10.13 -29.88
C SER A 195 -14.20 9.49 -29.73
N LEU A 196 -14.76 9.49 -28.53
CA LEU A 196 -16.16 9.04 -28.35
C LEU A 196 -17.11 9.86 -29.23
N THR A 197 -16.79 11.13 -29.49
CA THR A 197 -17.59 11.98 -30.38
C THR A 197 -17.46 11.62 -31.87
N SER A 198 -16.42 10.89 -32.30
CA SER A 198 -16.32 10.45 -33.71
C SER A 198 -17.33 9.35 -34.04
N LEU A 199 -17.93 8.69 -33.04
CA LEU A 199 -19.04 7.77 -33.28
C LEU A 199 -20.23 8.47 -33.96
N ASN A 200 -20.52 9.71 -33.57
CA ASN A 200 -21.62 10.50 -34.14
C ASN A 200 -21.46 10.71 -35.65
N THR A 201 -20.22 10.79 -36.14
CA THR A 201 -19.93 10.97 -37.57
C THR A 201 -19.84 9.64 -38.32
N MET A 202 -19.40 8.57 -37.65
CA MET A 202 -19.16 7.24 -38.24
C MET A 202 -20.40 6.34 -38.22
N GLN A 203 -21.41 6.63 -37.40
CA GLN A 203 -22.55 5.75 -37.10
C GLN A 203 -23.33 5.20 -38.31
N ASN A 204 -23.31 5.91 -39.44
CA ASN A 204 -24.00 5.52 -40.68
C ASN A 204 -23.06 4.89 -41.73
N ASN A 205 -21.76 4.81 -41.44
CA ASN A 205 -20.75 4.25 -42.32
C ASN A 205 -20.23 2.92 -41.77
N LEU A 206 -20.80 1.81 -42.28
CA LEU A 206 -20.43 0.44 -41.87
C LEU A 206 -18.94 0.14 -42.01
N TYR A 207 -18.26 0.73 -42.99
CA TYR A 207 -16.82 0.53 -43.18
C TYR A 207 -16.00 1.21 -42.09
N GLU A 208 -16.35 2.44 -41.71
CA GLU A 208 -15.69 3.16 -40.62
C GLU A 208 -15.96 2.51 -39.27
N LEU A 209 -17.20 2.07 -39.00
CA LEU A 209 -17.53 1.30 -37.80
C LEU A 209 -16.75 -0.01 -37.72
N GLY A 210 -16.57 -0.70 -38.85
CA GLY A 210 -15.76 -1.93 -38.92
C GLY A 210 -14.31 -1.68 -38.55
N LYS A 211 -13.68 -0.64 -39.12
CA LYS A 211 -12.31 -0.24 -38.76
C LYS A 211 -12.15 0.09 -37.29
N GLU A 212 -13.10 0.82 -36.73
CA GLU A 212 -13.06 1.18 -35.32
C GLU A 212 -13.22 -0.05 -34.42
N PHE A 213 -14.12 -0.97 -34.78
CA PHE A 213 -14.29 -2.24 -34.09
C PHE A 213 -13.00 -3.08 -34.09
N ASP A 214 -12.34 -3.21 -35.25
CA ASP A 214 -11.09 -3.97 -35.39
C ASP A 214 -9.97 -3.35 -34.55
N ARG A 215 -9.86 -2.03 -34.53
CA ARG A 215 -8.90 -1.29 -33.72
C ARG A 215 -9.12 -1.49 -32.21
N VAL A 216 -10.37 -1.45 -31.76
CA VAL A 216 -10.73 -1.74 -30.36
C VAL A 216 -10.41 -3.20 -30.00
N ASN A 217 -10.66 -4.12 -30.94
CA ASN A 217 -10.39 -5.54 -30.75
C ASN A 217 -8.88 -5.83 -30.63
N GLU A 218 -8.05 -5.21 -31.49
CA GLU A 218 -6.59 -5.28 -31.41
C GLU A 218 -6.08 -4.80 -30.05
N ALA A 219 -6.63 -3.69 -29.56
CA ALA A 219 -6.27 -3.16 -28.26
C ALA A 219 -6.64 -4.10 -27.10
N LEU A 220 -7.82 -4.72 -27.12
CA LEU A 220 -8.21 -5.71 -26.12
C LEU A 220 -7.30 -6.95 -26.13
N ASN A 221 -6.87 -7.40 -27.30
CA ASN A 221 -5.94 -8.50 -27.45
C ASN A 221 -4.55 -8.14 -26.90
N SER A 222 -4.05 -6.94 -27.21
CA SER A 222 -2.76 -6.47 -26.67
C SER A 222 -2.78 -6.34 -25.13
N LEU A 223 -3.91 -5.91 -24.55
CA LEU A 223 -4.14 -5.89 -23.10
C LEU A 223 -4.27 -7.29 -22.47
N SER A 224 -4.44 -8.33 -23.29
CA SER A 224 -4.51 -9.73 -22.86
C SER A 224 -3.15 -10.42 -22.88
N GLU A 225 -2.24 -9.96 -23.77
CA GLU A 225 -0.86 -10.44 -23.89
C GLU A 225 0.09 -9.82 -22.86
N VAL A 226 -0.26 -8.65 -22.31
CA VAL A 226 0.41 -8.14 -21.12
C VAL A 226 -0.02 -9.03 -19.96
N GLU A 227 0.76 -10.09 -19.70
CA GLU A 227 0.76 -10.77 -18.42
C GLU A 227 0.74 -9.67 -17.35
N ILE A 228 -0.32 -9.68 -16.55
CA ILE A 228 -0.33 -8.98 -15.28
C ILE A 228 0.83 -9.64 -14.52
N ARG A 229 2.04 -9.07 -14.66
CA ARG A 229 3.04 -9.18 -13.61
C ARG A 229 2.28 -8.69 -12.41
N GLU A 230 1.91 -9.66 -11.58
CA GLU A 230 1.14 -9.50 -10.37
C GLU A 230 1.48 -8.14 -9.76
N THR A 231 0.46 -7.38 -9.33
CA THR A 231 0.62 -6.34 -8.30
C THR A 231 1.88 -6.62 -7.52
N PRO A 232 2.92 -5.77 -7.57
CA PRO A 232 4.24 -6.16 -7.08
C PRO A 232 4.04 -6.77 -5.71
N LYS A 233 4.22 -8.10 -5.62
CA LYS A 233 4.20 -8.85 -4.36
C LYS A 233 5.10 -8.04 -3.47
N LYS A 234 4.53 -7.34 -2.48
CA LYS A 234 5.21 -6.36 -1.60
C LYS A 234 6.72 -6.50 -1.74
N GLU A 235 7.31 -5.85 -2.74
CA GLU A 235 8.76 -5.79 -2.81
C GLU A 235 9.05 -4.79 -1.72
N ARG A 236 9.25 -5.33 -0.51
CA ARG A 236 9.86 -4.64 0.62
C ARG A 236 11.11 -4.03 0.02
N THR A 237 11.04 -2.75 -0.33
CA THR A 237 12.24 -1.98 -0.58
C THR A 237 13.11 -2.17 0.64
N GLN A 238 14.39 -2.48 0.37
CA GLN A 238 15.38 -2.94 1.32
C GLN A 238 15.82 -1.84 2.30
N LEU A 239 14.88 -1.27 3.06
CA LEU A 239 15.13 -0.64 4.37
C LEU A 239 14.50 -1.46 5.51
N SER A 240 14.00 -2.65 5.21
CA SER A 240 13.56 -3.64 6.19
C SER A 240 14.40 -4.90 6.10
N SER A 241 15.72 -4.75 6.17
CA SER A 241 16.60 -5.83 6.65
C SER A 241 16.61 -5.82 8.18
N ILE A 242 15.44 -5.92 8.80
CA ILE A 242 15.32 -6.72 10.01
C ILE A 242 14.58 -7.95 9.54
N THR A 243 15.37 -8.97 9.26
CA THR A 243 14.96 -10.33 8.98
C THR A 243 13.72 -10.66 9.80
N GLU A 244 12.57 -10.85 9.15
CA GLU A 244 11.55 -11.75 9.68
C GLU A 244 12.21 -13.13 9.67
N LYS A 245 13.02 -13.39 10.70
CA LYS A 245 13.13 -14.73 11.24
C LYS A 245 11.69 -15.17 11.37
N THR A 246 11.30 -16.24 10.67
CA THR A 246 10.23 -17.11 11.13
C THR A 246 10.47 -17.26 12.62
N LYS A 247 9.68 -16.55 13.44
CA LYS A 247 9.80 -16.55 14.89
C LYS A 247 9.66 -18.02 15.27
N GLN A 248 10.76 -18.68 15.59
CA GLN A 248 10.69 -19.94 16.32
C GLN A 248 9.84 -19.59 17.54
N ARG A 249 8.76 -20.34 17.74
CA ARG A 249 7.94 -20.19 18.94
C ARG A 249 8.89 -20.30 20.12
N GLU A 250 8.90 -19.29 20.98
CA GLU A 250 9.72 -19.29 22.19
C GLU A 250 9.26 -20.40 23.15
N TYR A 251 7.98 -20.78 23.04
CA TYR A 251 7.37 -21.80 23.88
C TYR A 251 6.96 -23.03 23.07
N ASN A 252 7.35 -24.19 23.58
CA ASN A 252 6.89 -25.48 23.07
C ASN A 252 5.38 -25.64 23.27
N ASN A 253 4.75 -26.60 22.59
CA ASN A 253 3.36 -26.95 22.90
C ASN A 253 3.31 -27.48 24.33
N PHE A 254 2.42 -26.92 25.17
CA PHE A 254 2.25 -27.29 26.57
C PHE A 254 3.49 -27.01 27.45
N ASP A 255 4.12 -25.84 27.27
CA ASP A 255 5.25 -25.38 28.09
C ASP A 255 4.84 -25.22 29.57
N SER A 256 5.55 -25.91 30.47
CA SER A 256 5.22 -25.96 31.91
C SER A 256 5.21 -24.58 32.57
N ARG A 257 5.97 -23.60 32.07
CA ARG A 257 5.97 -22.22 32.59
C ARG A 257 4.67 -21.46 32.34
N ALA A 258 3.85 -21.96 31.41
CA ALA A 258 2.58 -21.37 30.99
C ALA A 258 1.37 -22.22 31.42
N ILE A 259 1.55 -23.24 32.26
CA ILE A 259 0.48 -24.07 32.81
C ILE A 259 0.25 -23.65 34.26
N GLU A 260 -0.95 -23.15 34.54
CA GLU A 260 -1.34 -22.77 35.90
C GLU A 260 -1.35 -24.01 36.81
N GLY A 261 -0.61 -23.96 37.93
CA GLY A 261 -0.39 -25.09 38.84
C GLY A 261 0.95 -25.80 38.66
N SER A 262 1.75 -25.44 37.65
CA SER A 262 3.13 -25.91 37.50
C SER A 262 4.11 -25.20 38.46
N PRO A 263 5.22 -25.85 38.89
CA PRO A 263 6.25 -25.23 39.74
C PRO A 263 6.92 -24.01 39.10
N ASP A 264 7.02 -24.00 37.76
CA ASP A 264 7.67 -22.93 37.01
C ASP A 264 6.68 -21.90 36.45
N TYR A 265 5.42 -21.92 36.93
CA TYR A 265 4.37 -21.06 36.41
C TYR A 265 4.66 -19.57 36.65
N ASP A 266 4.66 -18.78 35.56
CA ASP A 266 4.71 -17.32 35.59
C ASP A 266 3.64 -16.76 34.66
N ILE A 267 2.83 -15.84 35.18
CA ILE A 267 1.75 -15.19 34.42
C ILE A 267 2.25 -14.44 33.18
N THR A 268 3.49 -13.96 33.19
CA THR A 268 4.18 -13.35 32.05
C THR A 268 4.51 -14.39 30.97
N HIS A 269 4.95 -15.58 31.38
CA HIS A 269 5.18 -16.69 30.46
C HIS A 269 3.87 -17.23 29.89
N ARG A 270 2.81 -17.31 30.70
CA ARG A 270 1.44 -17.61 30.26
C ARG A 270 0.95 -16.63 29.19
N PHE A 271 1.07 -15.33 29.45
CA PHE A 271 0.66 -14.28 28.50
C PHE A 271 1.42 -14.42 27.18
N LYS A 272 2.75 -14.57 27.21
CA LYS A 272 3.57 -14.74 25.99
C LYS A 272 3.23 -16.02 25.23
N TYR A 273 3.07 -17.15 25.94
CA TYR A 273 2.67 -18.44 25.38
C TYR A 273 1.36 -18.35 24.61
N LEU A 274 0.35 -17.71 25.20
CA LEU A 274 -0.96 -17.53 24.59
C LEU A 274 -0.90 -16.55 23.42
N LYS A 275 -0.15 -15.45 23.55
CA LYS A 275 0.02 -14.47 22.48
C LYS A 275 0.66 -15.10 21.24
N GLU A 276 1.62 -16.01 21.38
CA GLU A 276 2.19 -16.72 20.21
C GLU A 276 1.15 -17.55 19.43
N ARG A 277 0.06 -17.96 20.09
CA ARG A 277 -0.91 -18.95 19.57
C ARG A 277 -2.25 -18.33 19.18
N TYR A 278 -2.72 -17.34 19.93
CA TYR A 278 -4.10 -16.84 19.85
C TYR A 278 -4.20 -15.33 19.66
N ASP A 279 -3.06 -14.63 19.52
CA ASP A 279 -3.06 -13.20 19.24
C ASP A 279 -3.77 -12.92 17.92
N ASP A 280 -4.63 -11.90 17.94
CA ASP A 280 -5.40 -11.50 16.77
C ASP A 280 -4.49 -10.73 15.81
N LYS A 281 -3.96 -11.43 14.80
CA LYS A 281 -3.13 -10.85 13.74
C LYS A 281 -3.94 -10.13 12.66
N THR A 282 -5.27 -10.17 12.74
CA THR A 282 -6.17 -9.67 11.71
C THR A 282 -6.80 -8.33 12.06
N SER A 283 -6.84 -7.98 13.35
CA SER A 283 -7.30 -6.68 13.82
C SER A 283 -6.23 -5.93 14.61
N ASP A 284 -6.37 -4.60 14.70
CA ASP A 284 -5.55 -3.72 15.52
C ASP A 284 -6.06 -3.61 16.97
N ARG A 285 -6.98 -4.51 17.39
CA ARG A 285 -7.67 -4.44 18.69
C ARG A 285 -6.72 -4.49 19.88
N PHE A 286 -5.69 -5.31 19.80
CA PHE A 286 -4.71 -5.52 20.88
C PHE A 286 -3.31 -5.00 20.52
N ASP A 287 -3.26 -3.98 19.66
CA ASP A 287 -2.02 -3.25 19.39
C ASP A 287 -1.59 -2.48 20.65
N ILE A 288 -0.44 -2.86 21.21
CA ILE A 288 0.17 -2.25 22.40
C ILE A 288 0.46 -0.75 22.21
N LEU A 289 0.43 -0.26 20.97
CA LEU A 289 0.70 1.12 20.59
C LEU A 289 -0.58 1.98 20.48
N LYS A 290 -1.77 1.40 20.67
CA LYS A 290 -3.06 2.10 20.57
C LYS A 290 -3.43 2.76 21.90
N ASP A 291 -3.90 4.00 21.87
CA ASP A 291 -4.49 4.65 23.05
C ASP A 291 -5.72 3.87 23.51
N GLY A 292 -5.69 3.42 24.77
CA GLY A 292 -6.71 2.54 25.35
C GLY A 292 -6.38 1.05 25.32
N TYR A 293 -5.15 0.66 24.94
CA TYR A 293 -4.69 -0.72 25.14
C TYR A 293 -4.76 -1.11 26.62
N ASP A 294 -5.60 -2.10 26.92
CA ASP A 294 -5.68 -2.71 28.23
C ASP A 294 -5.09 -4.12 28.18
N ILE A 295 -3.98 -4.31 28.89
CA ILE A 295 -3.30 -5.60 28.99
C ILE A 295 -4.18 -6.66 29.65
N GLN A 296 -5.08 -6.27 30.56
CA GLN A 296 -6.03 -7.18 31.22
C GLN A 296 -7.11 -7.63 30.25
N GLU A 297 -7.64 -6.73 29.42
CA GLU A 297 -8.61 -7.09 28.38
C GLU A 297 -7.97 -8.02 27.34
N HIS A 298 -6.73 -7.75 26.94
CA HIS A 298 -5.99 -8.59 26.02
C HIS A 298 -5.73 -9.98 26.60
N TYR A 299 -5.26 -10.06 27.84
CA TYR A 299 -5.03 -11.34 28.50
C TYR A 299 -6.33 -12.15 28.61
N LYS A 300 -7.43 -11.51 29.01
CA LYS A 300 -8.75 -12.16 29.08
C LYS A 300 -9.20 -12.69 27.72
N TYR A 301 -9.02 -11.93 26.65
CA TYR A 301 -9.32 -12.40 25.29
C TYR A 301 -8.50 -13.64 24.92
N LEU A 302 -7.20 -13.64 25.21
CA LEU A 302 -6.31 -14.76 24.92
C LEU A 302 -6.72 -16.03 25.68
N GLU A 303 -7.10 -15.89 26.95
CA GLU A 303 -7.66 -17.00 27.74
C GLU A 303 -9.00 -17.49 27.18
N GLU A 304 -9.90 -16.60 26.77
CA GLU A 304 -11.16 -16.99 26.13
C GLU A 304 -10.96 -17.78 24.82
N GLN A 305 -9.92 -17.47 24.05
CA GLN A 305 -9.57 -18.25 22.85
C GLN A 305 -8.99 -19.61 23.21
N HIS A 306 -8.15 -19.67 24.25
CA HIS A 306 -7.64 -20.92 24.78
C HIS A 306 -8.77 -21.84 25.26
N ASP A 307 -9.72 -21.31 26.04
CA ASP A 307 -10.88 -22.04 26.55
C ASP A 307 -11.82 -22.52 25.43
N LYS A 308 -12.04 -21.68 24.41
CA LYS A 308 -12.77 -22.12 23.21
C LYS A 308 -12.08 -23.31 22.56
N ARG A 309 -10.76 -23.28 22.42
CA ARG A 309 -10.03 -24.41 21.87
C ARG A 309 -10.16 -25.65 22.74
N MET A 310 -9.99 -25.54 24.05
CA MET A 310 -10.22 -26.64 25.00
C MET A 310 -11.64 -27.23 24.90
N LYS A 311 -12.64 -26.42 24.55
CA LYS A 311 -14.02 -26.87 24.38
C LYS A 311 -14.30 -27.56 23.04
N TYR A 312 -13.67 -27.12 21.96
CA TYR A 312 -13.98 -27.59 20.60
C TYR A 312 -12.98 -28.59 20.02
N ASP A 313 -11.78 -28.69 20.60
CA ASP A 313 -10.69 -29.56 20.17
C ASP A 313 -10.42 -30.59 21.28
N SER A 314 -11.09 -31.75 21.17
CA SER A 314 -11.02 -32.82 22.19
C SER A 314 -9.63 -33.43 22.31
N GLU A 315 -8.88 -33.53 21.21
CA GLU A 315 -7.50 -34.02 21.22
C GLU A 315 -6.57 -33.04 21.94
N PHE A 316 -6.72 -31.74 21.67
CA PHE A 316 -5.96 -30.71 22.40
C PHE A 316 -6.29 -30.70 23.88
N LYS A 317 -7.57 -30.88 24.24
CA LYS A 317 -8.02 -30.97 25.63
C LYS A 317 -7.39 -32.16 26.35
N GLU A 318 -7.44 -33.36 25.75
CA GLU A 318 -6.84 -34.57 26.34
C GLU A 318 -5.33 -34.43 26.54
N GLN A 319 -4.62 -33.85 25.56
CA GLN A 319 -3.18 -33.59 25.68
C GLN A 319 -2.87 -32.56 26.76
N TYR A 320 -3.64 -31.46 26.83
CA TYR A 320 -3.47 -30.43 27.83
C TYR A 320 -3.71 -30.98 29.24
N GLU A 321 -4.80 -31.71 29.47
CA GLU A 321 -5.12 -32.29 30.78
C GLU A 321 -4.12 -33.37 31.20
N ALA A 322 -3.59 -34.17 30.25
CA ALA A 322 -2.52 -35.12 30.52
C ALA A 322 -1.22 -34.42 30.96
N THR A 323 -0.82 -33.35 30.27
CA THR A 323 0.37 -32.57 30.65
C THR A 323 0.17 -31.82 31.97
N VAL A 324 -1.02 -31.27 32.23
CA VAL A 324 -1.33 -30.66 33.53
C VAL A 324 -1.13 -31.68 34.65
N LYS A 325 -1.70 -32.88 34.52
CA LYS A 325 -1.54 -33.96 35.51
C LYS A 325 -0.08 -34.35 35.69
N GLU A 326 0.66 -34.58 34.61
CA GLU A 326 2.08 -34.95 34.67
C GLU A 326 2.94 -33.88 35.37
N VAL A 327 2.68 -32.60 35.11
CA VAL A 327 3.43 -31.49 35.71
C VAL A 327 3.02 -31.26 37.17
N THR A 328 1.75 -31.49 37.54
CA THR A 328 1.27 -31.36 38.93
C THR A 328 1.54 -32.59 39.81
N GLU A 329 1.60 -33.80 39.24
CA GLU A 329 1.90 -35.06 39.96
C GLU A 329 3.41 -35.29 40.13
N SER A 330 4.25 -34.55 39.42
CA SER A 330 5.72 -34.58 39.61
C SER A 330 6.20 -33.97 40.94
N GLU A 331 5.27 -33.54 41.80
CA GLU A 331 5.49 -33.05 43.16
C GLU A 331 5.02 -34.01 44.29
N ASP A 332 4.46 -35.18 43.98
CA ASP A 332 4.22 -36.28 44.94
C ASP A 332 5.22 -37.44 44.74
#